data_AF-A0A7R9V935-F1
#
_entry.id   AF-A0A7R9V935-F1
#
_cell.length_a   1.000
_cell.length_b   1.000
_cell.length_c   1.000
_cell.angle_alpha   90.00
_cell.angle_beta   90.00
_cell.angle_gamma   90.00
#
_symmetry.space_group_name_H-M   'P 1'
#
loop_
_entity.id
_entity.type
_entity.pdbx_description
1 polymer ?
#
loop_
_entity_poly.entity_id
_entity_poly.type
_entity_poly.pdbx_seq_one_letter_code
_entity_poly.pdbx_strand_id
1 'polypeptide(L)'
;ERLPRAGAGPGDAAGSAGLGEGQPRAHPTMLDINLFRPEKGGDPEAVRRSQRRRFEDVAPVDVVVEQDAVWRREQYEADQLSKQLNAASKQVAALRKLGDGGSSGSDASELDALMARCRTLKADVESARASASAA
;
A
#
# COMPACT_ATOMS: atom_id res chain seq x y z
N GLU A 1 3.02 5.45 74.15
CA GLU A 1 4.46 5.49 73.82
C GLU A 1 4.64 6.17 72.47
N ARG A 2 5.47 7.23 72.43
CA ARG A 2 6.08 7.97 71.29
C ARG A 2 5.32 8.21 69.96
N LEU A 3 4.98 9.48 69.73
CA LEU A 3 5.14 10.20 68.44
C LEU A 3 6.63 10.60 68.25
N PRO A 4 7.06 11.29 67.16
CA PRO A 4 6.94 11.08 65.71
C PRO A 4 8.35 11.08 65.02
N ARG A 5 8.46 10.86 63.70
CA ARG A 5 9.59 11.41 62.93
C ARG A 5 9.09 12.32 61.82
N ALA A 6 9.27 13.61 62.07
CA ALA A 6 9.23 14.69 61.10
C ALA A 6 10.42 14.58 60.13
N GLY A 7 10.20 15.06 58.90
CA GLY A 7 11.22 15.21 57.88
C GLY A 7 10.65 15.87 56.63
N ALA A 8 10.06 17.06 56.78
CA ALA A 8 9.83 17.96 55.66
C ALA A 8 11.15 18.71 55.36
N GLY A 9 11.54 18.74 54.09
CA GLY A 9 12.64 19.55 53.57
C GLY A 9 12.47 19.77 52.06
N PRO A 10 12.66 21.00 51.53
CA PRO A 10 12.12 21.45 50.25
C PRO A 10 13.18 21.55 49.13
N GLY A 11 12.74 21.85 47.91
CA GLY A 11 13.59 22.20 46.76
C GLY A 11 13.90 20.98 45.89
N ASP A 12 13.78 21.00 44.57
CA ASP A 12 13.85 22.12 43.65
C ASP A 12 13.02 21.85 42.41
N ALA A 13 12.41 22.94 41.93
CA ALA A 13 11.89 23.03 40.59
C ALA A 13 13.03 22.82 39.58
N ALA A 14 12.96 21.72 38.83
CA ALA A 14 13.65 21.60 37.56
C ALA A 14 12.60 21.21 36.52
N GLY A 15 11.94 22.24 35.99
CA GLY A 15 11.39 22.18 34.65
C GLY A 15 12.54 21.91 33.70
N SER A 16 12.81 20.64 33.41
CA SER A 16 13.51 20.27 32.19
C SER A 16 12.47 20.36 31.07
N ALA A 17 12.54 21.49 30.37
CA ALA A 17 11.86 21.76 29.13
C ALA A 17 11.77 20.49 28.29
N GLY A 18 10.53 20.01 28.07
CA GLY A 18 10.23 19.11 26.98
C GLY A 18 10.66 19.80 25.70
N LEU A 19 11.86 19.45 25.25
CA LEU A 19 12.43 19.90 24.00
C LEU A 19 11.40 19.66 22.90
N GLY A 20 11.08 20.76 22.23
CA GLY A 20 9.96 20.90 21.31
C GLY A 20 9.74 19.67 20.43
N GLU A 21 8.46 19.32 20.34
CA GLU A 21 7.92 18.39 19.37
C GLU A 21 8.56 18.63 17.99
N GLY A 22 8.97 17.52 17.40
CA GLY A 22 9.88 17.42 16.26
C GLY A 22 9.64 18.45 15.17
N GLN A 23 10.67 19.25 14.89
CA GLN A 23 10.92 19.65 13.52
C GLN A 23 10.94 18.38 12.65
N PRO A 24 10.16 18.31 11.56
CA PRO A 24 10.18 17.17 10.69
C PRO A 24 11.60 17.00 10.17
N ARG A 25 12.14 15.80 10.43
CA ARG A 25 13.46 15.36 10.01
C ARG A 25 13.61 15.63 8.53
N ALA A 26 14.79 16.12 8.15
CA ALA A 26 15.21 16.43 6.79
C ALA A 26 14.52 15.55 5.74
N HIS A 27 13.96 16.20 4.72
CA HIS A 27 13.40 15.53 3.55
C HIS A 27 14.43 14.51 3.03
N PRO A 28 14.02 13.25 2.85
CA PRO A 28 14.95 12.19 2.47
C PRO A 28 15.68 12.60 1.19
N THR A 29 16.94 12.18 1.08
CA THR A 29 17.78 12.33 -0.12
C THR A 29 17.23 11.63 -1.36
N MET A 30 16.03 11.03 -1.27
CA MET A 30 15.25 10.46 -2.37
C MET A 30 14.19 11.46 -2.84
N LEU A 31 14.08 11.62 -4.17
CA LEU A 31 12.98 12.35 -4.80
C LEU A 31 11.66 11.61 -4.56
N ASP A 32 10.63 12.35 -4.16
CA ASP A 32 9.28 11.81 -4.03
C ASP A 32 8.70 11.52 -5.43
N ILE A 33 8.19 10.30 -5.64
CA ILE A 33 7.52 9.89 -6.88
C ILE A 33 6.33 10.78 -7.22
N ASN A 34 5.69 11.40 -6.22
CA ASN A 34 4.58 12.32 -6.43
C ASN A 34 5.00 13.59 -7.19
N LEU A 35 6.30 13.95 -7.20
CA LEU A 35 6.81 15.07 -8.01
C LEU A 35 6.72 14.82 -9.51
N PHE A 36 6.69 13.54 -9.91
CA PHE A 36 6.57 13.12 -11.31
C PHE A 36 5.09 13.00 -11.74
N ARG A 37 4.15 13.15 -10.81
CA ARG A 37 2.71 12.91 -11.03
C ARG A 37 1.94 14.24 -11.13
N PRO A 38 1.48 14.66 -12.32
CA PRO A 38 0.73 15.91 -12.49
C PRO A 38 -0.60 15.91 -11.70
N GLU A 39 -1.27 14.76 -11.65
CA GLU A 39 -2.54 14.54 -10.94
C GLU A 39 -2.45 14.82 -9.42
N LYS A 40 -1.25 14.70 -8.84
CA LYS A 40 -0.96 14.84 -7.40
C LYS A 40 -0.34 16.19 -7.04
N GLY A 41 -0.22 17.11 -8.01
CA GLY A 41 0.43 18.41 -7.84
C GLY A 41 1.93 18.41 -8.10
N GLY A 42 2.47 17.33 -8.69
CA GLY A 42 3.85 17.28 -9.18
C GLY A 42 4.00 17.93 -10.55
N ASP A 43 5.22 18.38 -10.88
CA ASP A 43 5.56 18.91 -12.19
C ASP A 43 6.81 18.22 -12.74
N PRO A 44 6.68 17.25 -13.67
CA PRO A 44 7.82 16.58 -14.28
C PRO A 44 8.73 17.56 -15.03
N GLU A 45 8.23 18.68 -15.57
CA GLU A 45 9.06 19.72 -16.19
C GLU A 45 9.95 20.45 -15.18
N ALA A 46 9.47 20.65 -13.96
CA ALA A 46 10.28 21.22 -12.88
C ALA A 46 11.44 20.28 -12.51
N VAL A 47 11.20 18.96 -12.48
CA VAL A 47 12.24 17.96 -12.23
C VAL A 47 13.25 17.93 -13.38
N ARG A 48 12.78 17.96 -14.65
CA ARG A 48 13.64 18.07 -15.83
C ARG A 48 14.55 19.30 -15.78
N ARG A 49 14.00 20.46 -15.43
CA ARG A 49 14.76 21.71 -15.29
C ARG A 49 15.78 21.64 -14.15
N SER A 50 15.44 20.98 -13.04
CA SER A 50 16.36 20.76 -11.93
C SER A 50 17.54 19.86 -12.32
N GLN A 51 17.29 18.76 -13.04
CA GLN A 51 18.32 17.88 -13.59
C GLN A 51 19.27 18.64 -14.54
N ARG A 52 18.71 19.39 -15.50
CA ARG A 52 19.52 20.21 -16.45
C ARG A 52 20.40 21.23 -15.75
N ARG A 53 19.90 21.89 -14.69
CA ARG A 53 20.69 22.86 -13.90
C ARG A 53 21.85 22.20 -13.15
N ARG A 54 21.74 20.92 -12.85
CA ARG A 54 22.79 20.10 -12.22
C ARG A 54 23.70 19.43 -13.25
N PHE A 55 23.48 19.70 -14.55
CA PHE A 55 24.18 19.05 -15.66
C PHE A 55 23.99 17.52 -15.68
N GLU A 56 22.89 17.05 -15.10
CA GLU A 56 22.50 15.64 -15.08
C GLU A 56 21.62 15.31 -16.30
N ASP A 57 21.60 14.04 -16.69
CA ASP A 57 20.72 13.58 -17.76
C ASP A 57 19.23 13.67 -17.38
N VAL A 58 18.44 14.10 -18.34
CA VAL A 58 16.99 14.30 -18.24
C VAL A 58 16.22 13.06 -18.70
N ALA A 59 16.83 12.20 -19.53
CA ALA A 59 16.24 10.97 -20.00
C ALA A 59 15.66 10.06 -18.89
N PRO A 60 16.31 9.86 -17.72
CA PRO A 60 15.74 9.02 -16.67
C PRO A 60 14.43 9.58 -16.07
N VAL A 61 14.19 10.89 -16.15
CA VAL A 61 12.92 11.48 -15.68
C VAL A 61 11.76 10.99 -16.54
N ASP A 62 11.98 10.88 -17.85
CA ASP A 62 10.94 10.47 -18.81
C ASP A 62 10.63 8.99 -18.66
N VAL A 63 11.67 8.17 -18.49
CA VAL A 63 11.54 6.73 -18.22
C VAL A 63 10.77 6.49 -16.92
N VAL A 64 11.06 7.24 -15.86
CA VAL A 64 10.34 7.09 -14.57
C VAL A 64 8.87 7.46 -14.71
N VAL A 65 8.53 8.51 -15.45
CA VAL A 65 7.13 8.91 -15.68
C VAL A 65 6.37 7.84 -16.46
N GLU A 66 6.98 7.27 -17.49
CA GLU A 66 6.39 6.19 -18.28
C GLU A 66 6.21 4.92 -17.45
N GLN A 67 7.25 4.51 -16.73
CA GLN A 67 7.23 3.32 -15.87
C GLN A 67 6.22 3.45 -14.73
N ASP A 68 6.08 4.63 -14.10
CA ASP A 68 5.05 4.88 -13.10
C ASP A 68 3.63 4.74 -13.68
N ALA A 69 3.41 5.19 -14.92
CA ALA A 69 2.12 5.06 -15.58
C ALA A 69 1.76 3.60 -15.87
N VAL A 70 2.73 2.82 -16.36
CA VAL A 70 2.57 1.37 -16.59
C VAL A 70 2.29 0.66 -15.27
N TRP A 71 3.13 0.87 -14.26
CA TRP A 71 2.99 0.26 -12.94
C TRP A 71 1.62 0.56 -12.32
N ARG A 72 1.14 1.80 -12.38
CA ARG A 72 -0.20 2.16 -11.85
C ARG A 72 -1.33 1.43 -12.57
N ARG A 73 -1.22 1.28 -13.89
CA ARG A 73 -2.23 0.57 -14.68
C ARG A 73 -2.26 -0.91 -14.32
N GLU A 74 -1.10 -1.56 -14.31
CA GLU A 74 -1.00 -2.99 -14.00
C GLU A 74 -1.39 -3.28 -12.55
N GLN A 75 -1.02 -2.41 -11.61
CA GLN A 75 -1.44 -2.52 -10.22
C GLN A 75 -2.96 -2.39 -10.07
N TYR A 76 -3.59 -1.46 -10.80
CA TYR A 76 -5.04 -1.35 -10.84
C TYR A 76 -5.70 -2.61 -11.40
N GLU A 77 -5.18 -3.18 -12.48
CA GLU A 77 -5.68 -4.43 -13.07
C GLU A 77 -5.56 -5.60 -12.08
N ALA A 78 -4.41 -5.75 -11.42
CA ALA A 78 -4.20 -6.76 -10.38
C ALA A 78 -5.16 -6.60 -9.19
N ASP A 79 -5.46 -5.36 -8.78
CA ASP A 79 -6.42 -5.08 -7.73
C ASP A 79 -7.86 -5.40 -8.15
N GLN A 80 -8.24 -5.14 -9.40
CA GLN A 80 -9.55 -5.53 -9.93
C GLN A 80 -9.71 -7.06 -9.97
N LEU A 81 -8.70 -7.78 -10.42
CA LEU A 81 -8.71 -9.24 -10.42
C LEU A 81 -8.76 -9.80 -8.98
N SER A 82 -8.05 -9.19 -8.05
CA SER A 82 -8.09 -9.56 -6.62
C SER A 82 -9.49 -9.38 -6.02
N LYS A 83 -10.21 -8.31 -6.38
CA LYS A 83 -11.61 -8.10 -5.97
C LYS A 83 -12.52 -9.20 -6.51
N GLN A 84 -12.35 -9.57 -7.78
CA GLN A 84 -13.12 -10.66 -8.40
C GLN A 84 -12.85 -12.00 -7.72
N LEU A 85 -11.60 -12.31 -7.40
CA LEU A 85 -11.22 -13.52 -6.66
C LEU A 85 -11.86 -13.58 -5.28
N ASN A 86 -11.86 -12.45 -4.55
CA ASN A 86 -12.52 -12.37 -3.24
C ASN A 86 -14.04 -12.55 -3.35
N ALA A 87 -14.67 -11.99 -4.38
CA ALA A 87 -16.10 -12.19 -4.64
C ALA A 87 -16.44 -13.65 -4.96
N ALA A 88 -15.67 -14.28 -5.86
CA ALA A 88 -15.84 -15.69 -6.22
C ALA A 88 -15.59 -16.62 -5.01
N SER A 89 -14.59 -16.32 -4.19
CA SER A 89 -14.31 -17.09 -2.96
C SER A 89 -15.46 -17.03 -1.95
N LYS A 90 -16.15 -15.89 -1.84
CA LYS A 90 -17.35 -15.75 -1.01
C LYS A 90 -18.51 -16.59 -1.54
N GLN A 91 -18.71 -16.62 -2.86
CA GLN A 91 -19.72 -17.47 -3.51
C GLN A 91 -19.45 -18.96 -3.26
N VAL A 92 -18.19 -19.38 -3.40
CA VAL A 92 -17.73 -20.74 -3.06
C VAL A 92 -18.04 -21.09 -1.61
N ALA A 93 -17.74 -20.20 -0.66
CA ALA A 93 -18.01 -20.43 0.76
C ALA A 93 -19.53 -20.53 1.05
N ALA A 94 -20.34 -19.70 0.41
CA ALA A 94 -21.80 -19.73 0.55
C ALA A 94 -22.39 -21.05 0.02
N LEU A 95 -21.99 -21.48 -1.19
CA LEU A 95 -22.45 -22.74 -1.79
C LEU A 95 -21.99 -23.96 -0.99
N ARG A 96 -20.75 -23.97 -0.47
CA ARG A 96 -20.27 -25.04 0.42
C ARG A 96 -21.12 -25.18 1.69
N LYS A 97 -21.50 -24.06 2.29
CA LYS A 97 -22.36 -24.04 3.49
C LYS A 97 -23.78 -24.51 3.20
N LEU A 98 -24.31 -24.21 2.02
CA LEU A 98 -25.63 -24.67 1.57
C LEU A 98 -25.64 -26.17 1.21
N GLY A 99 -24.57 -26.66 0.58
CA GLY A 99 -24.42 -28.08 0.21
C GLY A 99 -24.36 -29.03 1.41
N ASP A 100 -23.76 -28.60 2.53
CA ASP A 100 -23.72 -29.38 3.79
C ASP A 100 -25.11 -29.51 4.46
N GLY A 101 -26.07 -28.68 4.05
CA GLY A 101 -27.46 -28.70 4.52
C GLY A 101 -28.45 -29.51 3.67
N GLY A 102 -27.98 -30.19 2.60
CA GLY A 102 -28.80 -31.13 1.82
C GLY A 102 -29.26 -30.67 0.42
N SER A 103 -28.47 -29.85 -0.30
CA SER A 103 -28.85 -29.40 -1.65
C SER A 103 -28.44 -30.36 -2.78
N SER A 104 -29.29 -30.39 -3.81
CA SER A 104 -29.21 -31.21 -5.03
C SER A 104 -27.94 -30.97 -5.86
N GLY A 105 -27.55 -31.97 -6.66
CA GLY A 105 -26.32 -31.99 -7.47
C GLY A 105 -26.10 -30.85 -8.49
N SER A 106 -27.03 -29.91 -8.67
CA SER A 106 -26.82 -28.67 -9.42
C SER A 106 -25.76 -27.76 -8.78
N ASP A 107 -25.79 -27.67 -7.45
CA ASP A 107 -24.93 -26.74 -6.69
C ASP A 107 -23.49 -27.24 -6.63
N ALA A 108 -23.28 -28.55 -6.76
CA ALA A 108 -21.96 -29.16 -6.85
C ALA A 108 -21.24 -28.78 -8.15
N SER A 109 -21.94 -28.79 -9.29
CA SER A 109 -21.37 -28.35 -10.57
C SER A 109 -21.07 -26.85 -10.59
N GLU A 110 -21.91 -26.04 -9.96
CA GLU A 110 -21.70 -24.59 -9.85
C GLU A 110 -20.53 -24.26 -8.92
N LEU A 111 -20.39 -25.00 -7.82
CA LEU A 111 -19.26 -24.91 -6.90
C LEU A 111 -17.93 -25.25 -7.60
N ASP A 112 -17.89 -26.32 -8.40
CA ASP A 112 -16.71 -26.71 -9.17
C ASP A 112 -16.34 -25.64 -10.22
N ALA A 113 -17.33 -25.08 -10.92
CA ALA A 113 -17.11 -23.99 -11.87
C ALA A 113 -16.54 -22.73 -11.18
N LEU A 114 -17.05 -22.36 -10.01
CA LEU A 114 -16.54 -21.23 -9.22
C LEU A 114 -15.13 -21.50 -8.67
N MET A 115 -14.83 -22.72 -8.24
CA MET A 115 -13.47 -23.09 -7.84
C MET A 115 -12.48 -23.03 -9.01
N ALA A 116 -12.89 -23.48 -10.21
CA ALA A 116 -12.09 -23.33 -11.42
C ALA A 116 -11.84 -21.85 -11.72
N ARG A 117 -12.87 -21.00 -11.65
CA ARG A 117 -12.75 -19.54 -11.81
C ARG A 117 -11.83 -18.90 -10.76
N CYS A 118 -11.86 -19.35 -9.51
CA CYS A 118 -10.93 -18.87 -8.48
C CYS A 118 -9.49 -19.25 -8.82
N ARG A 119 -9.24 -20.44 -9.37
CA ARG A 119 -7.89 -20.87 -9.79
C ARG A 119 -7.38 -20.02 -10.96
N THR A 120 -8.21 -19.76 -11.97
CA THR A 120 -7.82 -18.92 -13.11
C THR A 120 -7.58 -17.49 -12.67
N LEU A 121 -8.50 -16.88 -11.92
CA LEU A 121 -8.32 -15.51 -11.40
C LEU A 121 -7.08 -15.39 -10.52
N LYS A 122 -6.74 -16.43 -9.75
CA LYS A 122 -5.52 -16.42 -8.93
C LYS A 122 -4.27 -16.42 -9.81
N ALA A 123 -4.24 -17.23 -10.86
CA ALA A 123 -3.15 -17.24 -11.84
C ALA A 123 -3.05 -15.91 -12.60
N ASP A 124 -4.19 -15.30 -12.95
CA ASP A 124 -4.23 -14.00 -13.63
C ASP A 124 -3.72 -12.87 -12.71
N VAL A 125 -4.09 -12.88 -11.42
CA VAL A 125 -3.54 -11.94 -10.42
C VAL A 125 -2.04 -12.11 -10.29
N GLU A 126 -1.55 -13.35 -10.23
CA GLU A 126 -0.12 -13.64 -10.11
C GLU A 126 0.64 -13.21 -11.37
N SER A 127 0.09 -13.48 -12.56
CA SER A 127 0.65 -13.02 -13.83
C SER A 127 0.67 -11.51 -13.95
N ALA A 128 -0.41 -10.82 -13.58
CA ALA A 128 -0.50 -9.36 -13.60
C ALA A 128 0.45 -8.70 -12.58
N ARG A 129 0.69 -9.36 -11.43
CA ARG A 129 1.67 -8.89 -10.44
C ARG A 129 3.11 -9.21 -10.87
N ALA A 130 3.33 -10.32 -11.56
CA ALA A 130 4.63 -10.69 -12.08
C ALA A 130 5.07 -9.71 -13.18
N SER A 131 4.18 -9.35 -14.11
CA SER A 131 4.46 -8.31 -15.11
C SER A 131 4.75 -6.96 -14.45
N ALA A 132 3.96 -6.57 -13.45
CA ALA A 132 4.17 -5.34 -12.68
C ALA A 132 5.46 -5.31 -11.85
N SER A 133 6.02 -6.47 -11.50
CA SER A 133 7.30 -6.57 -10.80
C SER A 133 8.51 -6.68 -11.73
N ALA A 134 8.28 -7.05 -12.99
CA ALA A 134 9.32 -7.25 -14.00
C ALA A 134 9.58 -6.00 -14.86
N ALA A 135 8.66 -5.03 -14.82
CA ALA A 135 8.75 -3.75 -15.49
C ALA A 135 9.36 -2.68 -14.56
#